data_AF-A0A2H0RJI5-F1
#
_entry.id   AF-A0A2H0RJI5-F1
#
_cell.length_a   1.000
_cell.length_b   1.000
_cell.length_c   1.000
_cell.angle_alpha   90.00
_cell.angle_beta   90.00
_cell.angle_gamma   90.00
#
_symmetry.space_group_name_H-M   'P 1'
#
loop_
_entity.id
_entity.type
_entity.pdbx_description
1 polymer ?
#
loop_
_entity_poly.entity_id
_entity_poly.type
_entity_poly.pdbx_seq_one_letter_code
_entity_poly.pdbx_strand_id
1 'polypeptide(L)'
;MADTILLNNEDYHISEDGLPCLIHYAPMAGGSHFSVAMVADLFLHGSKILFLTAYPMTKDNFLQQIKGSESKTAFVTEESQLNTNAQAIILESGNEQLFLQAVKKLDDLNERVVLVKNMEVFSDAVFDSCLKLQKIILSGDVDKCSAKKQISDKQYKTIVLFSKSETPLKVEPPELEKYKGYLWSDGKEGLVSVKMEN
;
A
#
# COMPACT_ATOMS: atom_id res chain seq x y z
N MET A 1 15.83 9.43 6.56
CA MET A 1 14.67 10.14 5.97
C MET A 1 13.94 9.11 5.10
N ALA A 2 12.65 9.27 4.85
CA ALA A 2 11.97 8.38 3.91
C ALA A 2 12.54 8.57 2.52
N ASP A 3 12.48 7.53 1.70
CA ASP A 3 12.89 7.62 0.32
C ASP A 3 11.92 8.53 -0.44
N THR A 4 12.45 9.31 -1.39
CA THR A 4 11.67 10.33 -2.09
C THR A 4 10.99 9.71 -3.30
N ILE A 5 9.67 9.87 -3.41
CA ILE A 5 8.93 9.49 -4.61
C ILE A 5 9.09 10.60 -5.65
N LEU A 6 9.43 10.21 -6.88
CA LEU A 6 9.53 11.12 -8.01
C LEU A 6 8.43 10.85 -9.02
N LEU A 7 7.75 11.88 -9.51
CA LEU A 7 6.85 11.83 -10.66
C LEU A 7 7.43 12.70 -11.77
N ASN A 8 7.71 12.13 -12.94
CA ASN A 8 8.37 12.82 -14.04
C ASN A 8 9.71 13.48 -13.62
N ASN A 9 10.44 12.84 -12.70
CA ASN A 9 11.69 13.30 -12.08
C ASN A 9 11.56 14.51 -11.14
N GLU A 10 10.34 14.88 -10.75
CA GLU A 10 10.08 15.91 -9.74
C GLU A 10 9.60 15.28 -8.43
N ASP A 11 9.97 15.87 -7.30
CA ASP A 11 9.51 15.42 -5.98
C ASP A 11 7.98 15.38 -5.94
N TYR A 12 7.45 14.24 -5.50
CA TYR A 12 6.03 13.97 -5.53
C TYR A 12 5.55 13.34 -4.23
N HIS A 13 4.58 14.01 -3.60
CA HIS A 13 3.93 13.53 -2.40
C HIS A 13 2.53 13.04 -2.73
N ILE A 14 2.23 11.81 -2.31
CA ILE A 14 0.89 11.25 -2.47
C ILE A 14 0.08 11.58 -1.22
N SER A 15 -1.04 12.28 -1.40
CA SER A 15 -1.97 12.57 -0.31
C SER A 15 -3.07 11.51 -0.21
N GLU A 16 -3.80 11.53 0.91
CA GLU A 16 -4.98 10.68 1.10
C GLU A 16 -6.08 10.92 0.04
N ASP A 17 -6.11 12.09 -0.61
CA ASP A 17 -7.07 12.41 -1.67
C ASP A 17 -6.90 11.51 -2.90
N GLY A 18 -5.70 10.95 -3.10
CA GLY A 18 -5.40 9.97 -4.15
C GLY A 18 -5.91 8.56 -3.85
N LEU A 19 -6.54 8.31 -2.70
CA LEU A 19 -7.08 7.01 -2.32
C LEU A 19 -8.56 6.83 -2.74
N PRO A 20 -8.98 5.62 -3.12
CA PRO A 20 -8.24 4.35 -3.05
C PRO A 20 -7.18 4.19 -4.15
N CYS A 21 -6.09 3.49 -3.83
CA CYS A 21 -4.92 3.27 -4.69
C CYS A 21 -4.67 1.78 -4.96
N LEU A 22 -4.32 1.46 -6.21
CA LEU A 22 -3.82 0.14 -6.63
C LEU A 22 -2.37 0.26 -7.10
N ILE A 23 -1.48 -0.57 -6.56
CA ILE A 23 -0.08 -0.68 -6.98
C ILE A 23 0.14 -2.11 -7.48
N HIS A 24 0.21 -2.27 -8.80
CA HIS A 24 0.46 -3.56 -9.44
C HIS A 24 1.93 -3.71 -9.83
N TYR A 25 2.53 -4.87 -9.52
CA TYR A 25 3.89 -5.19 -9.94
C TYR A 25 4.18 -6.69 -9.98
N ALA A 26 4.98 -7.08 -10.98
CA ALA A 26 5.68 -8.36 -11.01
C ALA A 26 6.90 -8.35 -10.06
N PRO A 27 7.44 -9.53 -9.70
CA PRO A 27 8.66 -9.63 -8.90
C PRO A 27 9.81 -8.80 -9.47
N MET A 28 10.59 -8.15 -8.59
CA MET A 28 11.77 -7.34 -8.93
C MET A 28 11.51 -6.09 -9.80
N ALA A 29 10.25 -5.70 -10.03
CA ALA A 29 9.93 -4.51 -10.83
C ALA A 29 10.09 -3.17 -10.09
N GLY A 30 10.16 -3.19 -8.75
CA GLY A 30 10.32 -1.99 -7.90
C GLY A 30 9.07 -1.58 -7.11
N GLY A 31 7.88 -2.06 -7.52
CA GLY A 31 6.62 -1.70 -6.89
C GLY A 31 6.51 -2.06 -5.40
N SER A 32 7.16 -3.15 -4.96
CA SER A 32 7.23 -3.50 -3.53
C SER A 32 7.89 -2.41 -2.69
N HIS A 33 9.00 -1.83 -3.15
CA HIS A 33 9.69 -0.77 -2.42
C HIS A 33 8.90 0.55 -2.49
N PHE A 34 8.38 0.89 -3.68
CA PHE A 34 7.51 2.04 -3.88
C PHE A 34 6.29 2.04 -2.95
N SER A 35 5.61 0.89 -2.78
CA SER A 35 4.46 0.81 -1.87
C SER A 35 4.81 1.13 -0.41
N VAL A 36 6.01 0.77 0.02
CA VAL A 36 6.50 1.06 1.37
C VAL A 36 6.90 2.54 1.48
N ALA A 37 7.54 3.10 0.46
CA ALA A 37 7.86 4.52 0.42
C ALA A 37 6.60 5.40 0.44
N MET A 38 5.57 5.02 -0.32
CA MET A 38 4.30 5.72 -0.34
C MET A 38 3.60 5.71 1.03
N VAL A 39 3.54 4.56 1.71
CA VAL A 39 2.89 4.51 3.03
C VAL A 39 3.74 5.20 4.11
N ALA A 40 5.07 5.19 3.99
CA ALA A 40 5.97 5.92 4.87
C ALA A 40 5.82 7.44 4.69
N ASP A 41 5.75 7.94 3.45
CA ASP A 41 5.48 9.34 3.13
C ASP A 41 4.14 9.80 3.73
N LEU A 42 3.06 9.04 3.52
CA LEU A 42 1.75 9.30 4.12
C LEU A 42 1.81 9.36 5.66
N PHE A 43 2.51 8.42 6.29
CA PHE A 43 2.69 8.40 7.74
C PHE A 43 3.48 9.61 8.24
N LEU A 44 4.57 9.98 7.59
CA LEU A 44 5.38 11.15 7.98
C LEU A 44 4.60 12.46 7.81
N HIS A 45 3.63 12.51 6.89
CA HIS A 45 2.68 13.60 6.73
C HIS A 45 1.45 13.54 7.66
N GLY A 46 1.43 12.61 8.63
CA GLY A 46 0.43 12.57 9.70
C GLY A 46 -0.75 11.62 9.47
N SER A 47 -0.76 10.87 8.36
CA SER A 47 -1.80 9.87 8.10
C SER A 47 -1.74 8.76 9.14
N LYS A 48 -2.90 8.29 9.63
CA LYS A 48 -2.97 7.08 10.46
C LYS A 48 -2.90 5.86 9.55
N ILE A 49 -2.12 4.84 9.91
CA ILE A 49 -1.87 3.65 9.09
C ILE A 49 -2.40 2.39 9.78
N LEU A 50 -3.00 1.50 9.00
CA LEU A 50 -3.17 0.08 9.32
C LEU A 50 -2.43 -0.76 8.27
N PHE A 51 -1.42 -1.51 8.70
CA PHE A 51 -0.48 -2.20 7.82
C PHE A 51 -0.66 -3.72 7.92
N LEU A 52 -1.13 -4.33 6.82
CA LEU A 52 -1.08 -5.78 6.58
C LEU A 52 -0.05 -6.12 5.49
N THR A 53 0.82 -7.09 5.76
CA THR A 53 1.81 -7.62 4.79
C THR A 53 1.92 -9.13 4.95
N ALA A 54 2.14 -9.86 3.85
CA ALA A 54 2.44 -11.28 3.92
C ALA A 54 3.83 -11.58 4.49
N TYR A 55 4.79 -10.65 4.32
CA TYR A 55 6.20 -10.88 4.66
C TYR A 55 6.74 -9.89 5.71
N PRO A 56 7.51 -10.37 6.73
CA PRO A 56 8.10 -9.53 7.77
C PRO A 56 9.05 -8.43 7.27
N MET A 57 9.89 -8.71 6.27
CA MET A 57 10.90 -7.77 5.77
C MET A 57 10.31 -6.43 5.29
N THR A 58 9.04 -6.42 4.86
CA THR A 58 8.32 -5.19 4.53
C THR A 58 8.26 -4.24 5.75
N LYS A 59 8.01 -4.78 6.94
CA LYS A 59 7.89 -4.00 8.18
C LYS A 59 9.21 -3.33 8.50
N ASP A 60 10.31 -4.05 8.37
CA ASP A 60 11.66 -3.52 8.58
C ASP A 60 11.96 -2.36 7.61
N ASN A 61 11.58 -2.52 6.34
CA ASN A 61 11.74 -1.46 5.33
C ASN A 61 10.91 -0.22 5.70
N PHE A 62 9.67 -0.39 6.14
CA PHE A 62 8.84 0.72 6.61
C PHE A 62 9.48 1.46 7.79
N LEU A 63 9.96 0.72 8.80
CA LEU A 63 10.60 1.29 9.98
C LEU A 63 11.87 2.07 9.64
N GLN A 64 12.67 1.57 8.68
CA GLN A 64 13.85 2.27 8.19
C GLN A 64 13.49 3.62 7.56
N GLN A 65 12.40 3.68 6.80
CA GLN A 65 11.96 4.91 6.16
C GLN A 65 11.38 5.93 7.14
N ILE A 66 10.74 5.48 8.21
CA ILE A 66 10.18 6.35 9.27
C ILE A 66 11.14 6.61 10.44
N LYS A 67 12.44 6.34 10.27
CA LYS A 67 13.45 6.42 11.32
C LYS A 67 13.35 7.74 12.10
N GLY A 68 13.29 7.64 13.43
CA GLY A 68 13.04 8.75 14.36
C GLY A 68 11.57 8.96 14.75
N SER A 69 10.63 8.21 14.16
CA SER A 69 9.20 8.23 14.48
C SER A 69 8.66 6.85 14.91
N GLU A 70 9.54 5.92 15.29
CA GLU A 70 9.20 4.53 15.64
C GLU A 70 8.26 4.44 16.83
N SER A 71 8.33 5.40 17.77
CA SER A 71 7.47 5.46 18.96
C SER A 71 5.99 5.69 18.65
N LYS A 72 5.65 6.09 17.42
CA LYS A 72 4.26 6.27 16.95
C LYS A 72 3.67 5.01 16.31
N THR A 73 4.40 3.89 16.38
CA THR A 73 4.03 2.62 15.75
C THR A 73 3.76 1.57 16.83
N ALA A 74 2.67 0.80 16.66
CA ALA A 74 2.37 -0.38 17.46
C ALA A 74 2.46 -1.64 16.59
N PHE A 75 3.18 -2.65 17.08
CA PHE A 75 3.16 -3.99 16.51
C PHE A 75 2.09 -4.79 17.23
N VAL A 76 1.12 -5.31 16.47
CA VAL A 76 -0.03 -6.02 17.00
C VAL A 76 0.02 -7.44 16.51
N THR A 77 0.19 -8.39 17.43
CA THR A 77 0.26 -9.83 17.15
C THR A 77 -1.02 -10.58 17.47
N GLU A 78 -1.91 -9.95 18.23
CA GLU A 78 -3.16 -10.53 18.72
C GLU A 78 -4.24 -9.46 18.93
N GLU A 79 -5.49 -9.89 18.98
CA GLU A 79 -6.67 -9.01 19.02
C GLU A 79 -6.68 -8.04 20.22
N SER A 80 -6.20 -8.49 21.38
CA SER A 80 -6.19 -7.70 22.63
C SER A 80 -5.34 -6.43 22.54
N GLN A 81 -4.38 -6.39 21.61
CA GLN A 81 -3.45 -5.28 21.41
C GLN A 81 -3.97 -4.22 20.42
N LEU A 82 -5.13 -4.45 19.78
CA LEU A 82 -5.73 -3.50 18.84
C LEU A 82 -6.19 -2.18 19.50
N ASN A 83 -6.38 -2.19 20.82
CA ASN A 83 -6.71 -0.99 21.58
C ASN A 83 -5.45 -0.12 21.79
N THR A 84 -5.04 0.59 20.75
CA THR A 84 -3.87 1.46 20.75
C THR A 84 -4.15 2.78 20.04
N ASN A 85 -3.58 3.86 20.58
CA ASN A 85 -3.62 5.19 19.95
C ASN A 85 -2.44 5.43 18.99
N ALA A 86 -1.70 4.38 18.64
CA ALA A 86 -0.60 4.48 17.70
C ALA A 86 -1.07 5.00 16.34
N GLN A 87 -0.26 5.88 15.75
CA GLN A 87 -0.52 6.42 14.43
C GLN A 87 -0.41 5.30 13.39
N ALA A 88 0.59 4.42 13.49
CA ALA A 88 0.70 3.21 12.67
C ALA A 88 0.42 1.96 13.50
N ILE A 89 -0.50 1.12 13.03
CA ILE A 89 -0.74 -0.23 13.55
C ILE A 89 -0.20 -1.21 12.52
N ILE A 90 0.82 -1.97 12.89
CA ILE A 90 1.43 -3.01 12.04
C ILE A 90 1.00 -4.38 12.56
N LEU A 91 0.22 -5.09 11.77
CA LEU A 91 -0.30 -6.40 12.14
C LEU A 91 0.75 -7.49 11.93
N GLU A 92 0.64 -8.61 12.65
CA GLU A 92 1.45 -9.81 12.42
C GLU A 92 1.40 -10.24 10.94
N SER A 93 2.56 -10.61 10.39
CA SER A 93 2.68 -10.86 8.96
C SER A 93 1.86 -12.09 8.58
N GLY A 94 1.10 -12.02 7.50
CA GLY A 94 0.25 -13.13 7.05
C GLY A 94 -0.97 -13.42 7.94
N ASN A 95 -1.20 -12.67 9.03
CA ASN A 95 -2.30 -12.94 9.94
C ASN A 95 -3.61 -12.32 9.44
N GLU A 96 -4.29 -13.01 8.52
CA GLU A 96 -5.58 -12.59 7.97
C GLU A 96 -6.66 -12.41 9.04
N GLN A 97 -6.72 -13.31 10.02
CA GLN A 97 -7.73 -13.25 11.08
C GLN A 97 -7.61 -11.98 11.90
N LEU A 98 -6.37 -11.60 12.24
CA LEU A 98 -6.10 -10.35 12.94
C LEU A 98 -6.48 -9.11 12.12
N PHE A 99 -6.28 -9.15 10.80
CA PHE A 99 -6.76 -8.08 9.93
C PHE A 99 -8.29 -7.99 9.92
N LEU A 100 -8.99 -9.12 9.79
CA LEU A 100 -10.45 -9.15 9.82
C LEU A 100 -11.01 -8.68 11.17
N GLN A 101 -10.31 -8.97 12.27
CA GLN A 101 -10.63 -8.44 13.60
C GLN A 101 -10.38 -6.93 13.68
N ALA A 102 -9.25 -6.44 13.18
CA ALA A 102 -8.93 -5.01 13.14
C ALA A 102 -9.98 -4.21 12.36
N VAL A 103 -10.41 -4.69 11.19
CA VAL A 103 -11.47 -4.06 10.38
C VAL A 103 -12.81 -3.98 11.14
N LYS A 104 -13.09 -4.92 12.04
CA LYS A 104 -14.34 -4.93 12.84
C LYS A 104 -14.26 -4.10 14.11
N LYS A 105 -13.07 -3.91 14.69
CA LYS A 105 -12.89 -3.40 16.06
C LYS A 105 -12.26 -2.02 16.16
N LEU A 106 -11.53 -1.57 15.14
CA LEU A 106 -10.92 -0.25 15.17
C LEU A 106 -11.99 0.81 14.89
N ASP A 107 -12.37 1.56 15.92
CA ASP A 107 -13.37 2.63 15.82
C ASP A 107 -12.95 3.73 14.83
N ASP A 108 -11.64 3.97 14.69
CA ASP A 108 -11.06 4.95 13.78
C ASP A 108 -10.60 4.36 12.43
N LEU A 109 -11.09 3.16 12.05
CA LEU A 109 -10.69 2.51 10.80
C LEU A 109 -10.90 3.40 9.57
N ASN A 110 -12.00 4.15 9.51
CA ASN A 110 -12.31 5.03 8.38
C ASN A 110 -11.36 6.24 8.27
N GLU A 111 -10.67 6.58 9.36
CA GLU A 111 -9.64 7.62 9.36
C GLU A 111 -8.29 7.08 8.89
N ARG A 112 -8.06 5.75 9.00
CA ARG A 112 -6.80 5.10 8.68
C ARG A 112 -6.65 4.79 7.20
N VAL A 113 -5.46 5.05 6.67
CA VAL A 113 -4.99 4.46 5.42
C VAL A 113 -4.63 3.00 5.69
N VAL A 114 -5.36 2.09 5.05
CA VAL A 114 -5.09 0.66 5.10
C VAL A 114 -4.15 0.30 3.97
N LEU A 115 -3.05 -0.39 4.27
CA LEU A 115 -2.17 -1.01 3.28
C LEU A 115 -2.33 -2.53 3.37
N VAL A 116 -2.68 -3.16 2.24
CA VAL A 116 -2.62 -4.61 2.06
C VAL A 116 -1.54 -4.90 1.04
N LYS A 117 -0.36 -5.32 1.53
CA LYS A 117 0.81 -5.59 0.70
C LYS A 117 1.05 -7.07 0.49
N ASN A 118 1.55 -7.42 -0.69
CA ASN A 118 1.67 -8.79 -1.18
C ASN A 118 0.29 -9.44 -1.22
N MET A 119 -0.66 -8.69 -1.77
CA MET A 119 -2.08 -9.02 -1.74
C MET A 119 -2.39 -10.39 -2.38
N GLU A 120 -1.56 -10.84 -3.32
CA GLU A 120 -1.67 -12.15 -3.97
C GLU A 120 -1.63 -13.36 -3.03
N VAL A 121 -1.18 -13.17 -1.78
CA VAL A 121 -1.09 -14.24 -0.76
C VAL A 121 -2.41 -14.40 0.01
N PHE A 122 -3.29 -13.40 -0.01
CA PHE A 122 -4.45 -13.36 0.88
C PHE A 122 -5.72 -13.96 0.27
N SER A 123 -6.61 -14.43 1.14
CA SER A 123 -7.89 -15.02 0.77
C SER A 123 -8.96 -14.00 0.37
N ASP A 124 -10.03 -14.49 -0.27
CA ASP A 124 -11.21 -13.70 -0.65
C ASP A 124 -11.85 -12.97 0.55
N ALA A 125 -11.75 -13.53 1.77
CA ALA A 125 -12.31 -12.88 2.96
C ALA A 125 -11.61 -11.53 3.28
N VAL A 126 -10.30 -11.44 3.02
CA VAL A 126 -9.53 -10.19 3.14
C VAL A 126 -10.03 -9.18 2.11
N PHE A 127 -10.21 -9.62 0.86
CA PHE A 127 -10.68 -8.76 -0.24
C PHE A 127 -12.12 -8.28 -0.05
N ASP A 128 -13.03 -9.16 0.37
CA ASP A 128 -14.42 -8.83 0.71
C ASP A 128 -14.52 -7.76 1.81
N SER A 129 -13.51 -7.69 2.68
CA SER A 129 -13.41 -6.70 3.74
C SER A 129 -12.75 -5.40 3.28
N CYS A 130 -11.58 -5.49 2.63
CA CYS A 130 -10.76 -4.32 2.31
C CYS A 130 -11.23 -3.54 1.08
N LEU A 131 -11.89 -4.19 0.10
CA LEU A 131 -12.35 -3.51 -1.12
C LEU A 131 -13.49 -2.51 -0.86
N LYS A 132 -14.18 -2.62 0.28
CA LYS A 132 -15.21 -1.66 0.72
C LYS A 132 -14.61 -0.35 1.26
N LEU A 133 -13.33 -0.36 1.62
CA LEU A 133 -12.65 0.79 2.22
C LEU A 133 -12.35 1.87 1.16
N GLN A 134 -12.42 3.12 1.61
CA GLN A 134 -12.11 4.29 0.79
C GLN A 134 -10.63 4.66 0.86
N LYS A 135 -10.03 4.59 2.06
CA LYS A 135 -8.60 4.83 2.28
C LYS A 135 -7.82 3.52 2.26
N ILE A 136 -7.73 2.89 1.09
CA ILE A 136 -7.02 1.60 0.90
C ILE A 136 -5.95 1.73 -0.17
N ILE A 137 -4.80 1.11 0.11
CA ILE A 137 -3.72 0.84 -0.84
C ILE A 137 -3.63 -0.67 -0.97
N LEU A 138 -3.95 -1.18 -2.15
CA LEU A 138 -3.70 -2.58 -2.51
C LEU A 138 -2.39 -2.66 -3.27
N SER A 139 -1.48 -3.53 -2.83
CA SER A 139 -0.12 -3.57 -3.37
C SER A 139 0.33 -5.01 -3.59
N GLY A 140 0.61 -5.39 -4.83
CA GLY A 140 1.06 -6.74 -5.17
C GLY A 140 0.79 -7.13 -6.62
N ASP A 141 0.78 -8.42 -6.88
CA ASP A 141 0.57 -8.97 -8.21
C ASP A 141 -0.92 -9.31 -8.43
N VAL A 142 -1.65 -8.39 -9.07
CA VAL A 142 -3.09 -8.56 -9.39
C VAL A 142 -3.37 -9.89 -10.11
N ASP A 143 -2.47 -10.31 -11.00
CA ASP A 143 -2.70 -11.49 -11.85
C ASP A 143 -2.69 -12.80 -11.06
N LYS A 144 -2.05 -12.78 -9.90
CA LYS A 144 -1.99 -13.91 -8.95
C LYS A 144 -3.07 -13.87 -7.88
N CYS A 145 -3.88 -12.82 -7.80
CA CYS A 145 -4.94 -12.70 -6.80
C CYS A 145 -6.14 -13.58 -7.13
N SER A 146 -6.73 -14.25 -6.12
CA SER A 146 -8.02 -14.94 -6.25
C SER A 146 -9.15 -13.98 -6.62
N ALA A 147 -9.12 -12.78 -6.04
CA ALA A 147 -10.10 -11.72 -6.22
C ALA A 147 -9.82 -10.78 -7.42
N LYS A 148 -9.01 -11.18 -8.41
CA LYS A 148 -8.56 -10.29 -9.50
C LYS A 148 -9.67 -9.51 -10.20
N LYS A 149 -10.85 -10.12 -10.41
CA LYS A 149 -12.02 -9.45 -10.99
C LYS A 149 -12.59 -8.37 -10.07
N GLN A 150 -12.70 -8.64 -8.77
CA GLN A 150 -13.19 -7.66 -7.81
C GLN A 150 -12.21 -6.48 -7.65
N ILE A 151 -10.90 -6.79 -7.69
CA ILE A 151 -9.84 -5.78 -7.71
C ILE A 151 -9.97 -4.93 -8.97
N SER A 152 -10.04 -5.51 -10.17
CA SER A 152 -10.16 -4.76 -11.43
C SER A 152 -11.44 -3.93 -11.54
N ASP A 153 -12.56 -4.44 -10.98
CA ASP A 153 -13.86 -3.77 -11.03
C ASP A 153 -13.93 -2.57 -10.05
N LYS A 154 -13.06 -2.51 -9.03
CA LYS A 154 -13.03 -1.38 -8.09
C LYS A 154 -12.57 -0.10 -8.78
N GLN A 155 -13.26 1.00 -8.48
CA GLN A 155 -12.84 2.31 -8.92
C GLN A 155 -11.72 2.85 -8.01
N TYR A 156 -10.51 2.90 -8.55
CA TYR A 156 -9.37 3.57 -7.94
C TYR A 156 -9.24 5.00 -8.43
N LYS A 157 -8.82 5.90 -7.53
CA LYS A 157 -8.40 7.26 -7.88
C LYS A 157 -6.95 7.30 -8.35
N THR A 158 -6.13 6.38 -7.86
CA THR A 158 -4.74 6.24 -8.27
C THR A 158 -4.46 4.79 -8.65
N ILE A 159 -3.81 4.58 -9.80
CA ILE A 159 -3.27 3.30 -10.22
C ILE A 159 -1.80 3.49 -10.54
N VAL A 160 -0.95 2.65 -9.96
CA VAL A 160 0.49 2.63 -10.21
C VAL A 160 0.90 1.27 -10.73
N LEU A 161 1.51 1.23 -11.92
CA LEU A 161 1.90 0.00 -12.59
C LEU A 161 3.42 -0.04 -12.75
N PHE A 162 4.09 -1.04 -12.17
CA PHE A 162 5.51 -1.32 -12.45
C PHE A 162 5.70 -2.46 -13.45
N SER A 163 4.60 -3.07 -13.89
CA SER A 163 4.56 -4.09 -14.93
C SER A 163 3.22 -4.04 -15.64
N LYS A 164 3.18 -4.58 -16.86
CA LYS A 164 1.91 -4.82 -17.55
C LYS A 164 1.18 -5.98 -16.85
N SER A 165 -0.11 -5.80 -16.57
CA SER A 165 -0.97 -6.84 -16.02
C SER A 165 -1.68 -7.60 -17.14
N GLU A 166 -1.89 -8.90 -16.95
CA GLU A 166 -2.76 -9.71 -17.82
C GLU A 166 -4.25 -9.44 -17.53
N THR A 167 -4.56 -9.13 -16.27
CA THR A 167 -5.87 -8.68 -15.81
C THR A 167 -6.12 -7.28 -16.35
N PRO A 168 -7.25 -7.04 -17.05
CA PRO A 168 -7.57 -5.73 -17.56
C PRO A 168 -7.66 -4.69 -16.43
N LEU A 169 -6.84 -3.65 -16.50
CA LEU A 169 -6.89 -2.48 -15.64
C LEU A 169 -7.28 -1.26 -16.47
N LYS A 170 -7.75 -0.19 -15.82
CA LYS A 170 -8.21 1.04 -16.51
C LYS A 170 -7.11 1.75 -17.32
N VAL A 171 -5.86 1.46 -17.02
CA VAL A 171 -4.69 2.08 -17.62
C VAL A 171 -3.71 1.00 -18.04
N GLU A 172 -3.08 1.21 -19.19
CA GLU A 172 -1.93 0.43 -19.62
C GLU A 172 -0.67 1.28 -19.50
N PRO A 173 0.43 0.75 -18.92
CA PRO A 173 1.66 1.50 -18.84
C PRO A 173 2.34 1.53 -20.22
N PRO A 174 3.15 2.57 -20.53
CA PRO A 174 4.09 2.51 -21.64
C PRO A 174 5.16 1.42 -21.38
N GLU A 175 6.12 1.28 -22.29
CA GLU A 175 7.32 0.49 -21.97
C GLU A 175 8.05 1.13 -20.77
N LEU A 176 8.30 0.32 -19.74
CA LEU A 176 8.91 0.76 -18.50
C LEU A 176 10.33 0.21 -18.36
N GLU A 177 11.25 1.09 -17.96
CA GLU A 177 12.57 0.67 -17.48
C GLU A 177 12.45 0.00 -16.10
N LYS A 178 13.47 -0.79 -15.74
CA LYS A 178 13.54 -1.42 -14.42
C LYS A 178 13.46 -0.37 -13.31
N TYR A 179 12.65 -0.63 -12.29
CA TYR A 179 12.42 0.26 -11.13
C TYR A 179 11.69 1.57 -11.43
N LYS A 180 11.18 1.74 -12.65
CA LYS A 180 10.21 2.79 -12.98
C LYS A 180 8.81 2.19 -13.08
N GLY A 181 7.84 2.91 -12.57
CA GLY A 181 6.43 2.64 -12.74
C GLY A 181 5.75 3.69 -13.61
N TYR A 182 4.50 3.45 -13.94
CA TYR A 182 3.59 4.43 -14.50
C TYR A 182 2.53 4.75 -13.46
N LEU A 183 2.41 6.02 -13.07
CA LEU A 183 1.34 6.51 -12.23
C LEU A 183 0.24 7.09 -13.11
N TRP A 184 -1.00 6.75 -12.79
CA TRP A 184 -2.20 7.37 -13.32
C TRP A 184 -3.12 7.78 -12.19
N SER A 185 -3.64 8.99 -12.25
CA SER A 185 -4.62 9.54 -11.31
C SER A 185 -5.48 10.62 -11.97
N ASP A 186 -6.55 11.05 -11.31
CA ASP A 186 -7.39 12.16 -11.78
C ASP A 186 -6.58 13.47 -11.85
N GLY A 187 -6.08 13.79 -13.05
CA GLY A 187 -5.36 15.02 -13.35
C GLY A 187 -3.83 14.95 -13.27
N LYS A 188 -3.25 13.79 -12.97
CA LYS A 188 -1.79 13.57 -13.04
C LYS A 188 -1.46 12.18 -13.54
N GLU A 189 -0.50 12.11 -14.45
CA GLU A 189 0.09 10.86 -14.91
C GLU A 189 1.57 11.03 -15.24
N GLY A 190 2.30 9.92 -15.28
CA GLY A 190 3.70 9.95 -15.66
C GLY A 190 4.53 8.81 -15.12
N LEU A 191 5.83 8.90 -15.41
CA LEU A 191 6.79 7.93 -14.89
C LEU A 191 7.03 8.21 -13.41
N VAL A 192 6.89 7.17 -12.60
CA VAL A 192 7.12 7.23 -11.15
C VAL A 192 8.33 6.39 -10.77
N SER A 193 9.13 6.85 -9.83
CA SER A 193 10.27 6.11 -9.29
C SER A 193 10.51 6.47 -7.82
N VAL A 194 11.42 5.74 -7.18
CA VAL A 194 11.87 6.04 -5.82
C VAL A 194 13.34 6.39 -5.87
N LYS A 195 13.69 7.55 -5.30
CA LYS A 195 15.06 7.98 -5.06
C LYS A 195 15.43 7.64 -3.62
N MET A 196 16.38 6.72 -3.46
CA MET A 196 16.87 6.34 -2.14
C MET A 196 17.64 7.49 -1.50
N GLU A 197 17.33 7.81 -0.24
CA GLU A 197 18.09 8.78 0.54
C GLU A 197 19.23 8.06 1.26
N ASN A 198 20.48 8.48 1.01
CA ASN A 198 21.68 7.91 1.61
C ASN A 198 21.97 8.48 3.00
#